data_AF-A0A1A6FV91-F1
#
_entry.id   AF-A0A1A6FV91-F1
#
_cell.length_a   1.000
_cell.length_b   1.000
_cell.length_c   1.000
_cell.angle_alpha   90.00
_cell.angle_beta   90.00
_cell.angle_gamma   90.00
#
_symmetry.space_group_name_H-M   'P 1'
#
loop_
_entity.id
_entity.type
_entity.pdbx_description
1 polymer ?
#
loop_
_entity_poly.entity_id
_entity_poly.type
_entity_poly.pdbx_seq_one_letter_code
_entity_poly.pdbx_strand_id
1 'polypeptide(L)'
;MSPDVPLLNDYKQDFLLKRFPQTVLGGPRLKLGYCAPPYIYVNQIVLFLMPWALGGTGTLLYQLDFLRDYSAAALSGGLMVITAAVIQLTSVHAKNKSVVVKRMTTRNILAEEDEHEFTSCASAETVKFLIPGKKYVANTVFHSVLAGLVCGLGTWYLLPNRVTSLYGSPGATAALFVFGWITLCIGEYSLIVNTATETATFQTQDTYEITPLMRPLYIFFFVSVDLAHRFIVNIPALEQMNQILHILFVLLPFLWALGTLPPPDALFFWAVEQVLEFGLGGSPMSTHLRLVSCVTVCFSSSLNCSLL
;
A
#
# COMPACT_ATOMS: atom_id res chain seq x y z
N MET A 1 26.14 -8.96 31.20
CA MET A 1 25.05 -9.55 30.38
C MET A 1 25.13 -11.05 30.59
N SER A 2 24.09 -11.69 31.12
CA SER A 2 24.11 -13.14 31.37
C SER A 2 24.08 -13.88 30.03
N PRO A 3 24.99 -14.83 29.77
CA PRO A 3 25.12 -15.53 28.48
C PRO A 3 23.97 -16.49 28.15
N ASP A 4 23.08 -16.76 29.11
CA ASP A 4 22.04 -17.80 29.01
C ASP A 4 20.62 -17.28 28.74
N VAL A 5 20.46 -15.99 28.41
CA VAL A 5 19.15 -15.48 27.99
C VAL A 5 19.07 -15.59 26.47
N PRO A 6 18.29 -16.53 25.91
CA PRO A 6 18.16 -16.65 24.47
C PRO A 6 17.61 -15.34 23.88
N LEU A 7 18.20 -14.89 22.77
CA LEU A 7 17.87 -13.61 22.13
C LEU A 7 16.36 -13.54 21.78
N LEU A 8 15.78 -14.70 21.42
CA LEU A 8 14.34 -14.92 21.37
C LEU A 8 13.89 -15.78 22.55
N ASN A 9 13.00 -15.23 23.37
CA ASN A 9 12.19 -16.00 24.31
C ASN A 9 10.95 -16.54 23.55
N ASP A 10 10.34 -17.65 24.00
CA ASP A 10 9.20 -18.30 23.33
C ASP A 10 8.05 -17.32 23.05
N TYR A 11 7.77 -16.43 24.01
CA TYR A 11 6.80 -15.35 23.87
C TYR A 11 7.13 -14.38 22.71
N LYS A 12 8.40 -13.99 22.56
CA LYS A 12 8.85 -13.10 21.47
C LYS A 12 8.81 -13.81 20.13
N GLN A 13 9.09 -15.11 20.11
CA GLN A 13 9.01 -15.92 18.90
C GLN A 13 7.59 -16.02 18.38
N ASP A 14 6.61 -16.31 19.24
CA ASP A 14 5.21 -16.37 18.84
C ASP A 14 4.70 -15.02 18.33
N PHE A 15 5.14 -13.93 18.96
CA PHE A 15 4.83 -12.58 18.50
C PHE A 15 5.41 -12.28 17.11
N LEU A 16 6.67 -12.65 16.86
CA LEU A 16 7.30 -12.49 15.55
C LEU A 16 6.62 -13.36 14.48
N LEU A 17 6.29 -14.61 14.80
CA LEU A 17 5.59 -15.52 13.89
C LEU A 17 4.17 -15.05 13.55
N LYS A 18 3.50 -14.33 14.47
CA LYS A 18 2.21 -13.69 14.18
C LYS A 18 2.37 -12.48 13.25
N ARG A 19 3.39 -11.63 13.46
CA ARG A 19 3.54 -10.33 12.77
C ARG A 19 4.30 -10.39 11.44
N PHE A 20 5.30 -11.24 11.32
CA PHE A 20 6.08 -11.37 10.08
C PHE A 20 5.23 -11.65 8.82
N PRO A 21 4.32 -12.65 8.81
CA PRO A 21 3.46 -12.87 7.65
C PRO A 21 2.49 -11.70 7.40
N GLN A 22 2.07 -10.99 8.45
CA GLN A 22 1.22 -9.81 8.32
C GLN A 22 1.97 -8.67 7.62
N THR A 23 3.24 -8.44 7.96
CA THR A 23 4.08 -7.43 7.31
C THR A 23 4.35 -7.79 5.85
N VAL A 24 4.69 -9.06 5.56
CA VAL A 24 4.98 -9.54 4.20
C VAL A 24 3.74 -9.45 3.31
N LEU A 25 2.58 -9.92 3.78
CA LEU A 25 1.34 -9.94 2.99
C LEU A 25 0.55 -8.63 3.02
N GLY A 26 1.03 -7.61 3.72
CA GLY A 26 0.37 -6.30 3.69
C GLY A 26 -0.84 -6.14 4.61
N GLY A 27 -0.97 -6.97 5.64
CA GLY A 27 -2.01 -6.81 6.66
C GLY A 27 -2.94 -7.99 6.95
N PRO A 28 -3.10 -9.02 6.09
CA PRO A 28 -3.91 -10.20 6.44
C PRO A 28 -3.40 -10.91 7.69
N ARG A 29 -4.29 -11.18 8.66
CA ARG A 29 -3.94 -11.77 9.96
C ARG A 29 -4.09 -13.29 9.92
N LEU A 30 -3.06 -13.98 9.44
CA LEU A 30 -3.07 -15.44 9.26
C LEU A 30 -3.06 -16.27 10.55
N LYS A 31 -2.51 -15.73 11.65
CA LYS A 31 -2.50 -16.37 12.98
C LYS A 31 -3.15 -15.42 13.97
N LEU A 32 -4.42 -15.63 14.25
CA LEU A 32 -5.14 -14.94 15.32
C LEU A 32 -4.77 -15.63 16.65
N GLY A 33 -4.55 -14.88 17.74
CA GLY A 33 -4.10 -15.45 19.01
C GLY A 33 -5.14 -16.34 19.72
N TYR A 34 -6.32 -16.48 19.13
CA TYR A 34 -7.45 -17.27 19.57
C TYR A 34 -8.06 -18.06 18.40
N CYS A 35 -8.90 -19.05 18.69
CA CYS A 35 -9.60 -19.86 17.69
C CYS A 35 -10.66 -19.03 16.95
N ALA A 36 -10.23 -18.27 15.95
CA ALA A 36 -11.13 -17.54 15.07
C ALA A 36 -11.90 -18.48 14.14
N PRO A 37 -13.20 -18.24 13.90
CA PRO A 37 -13.97 -19.02 12.95
C PRO A 37 -13.38 -19.03 11.54
N PRO A 38 -13.48 -20.16 10.80
CA PRO A 38 -12.82 -20.33 9.50
C PRO A 38 -13.28 -19.31 8.44
N TYR A 39 -14.50 -18.78 8.53
CA TYR A 39 -15.02 -17.80 7.58
C TYR A 39 -14.25 -16.47 7.57
N ILE A 40 -13.55 -16.13 8.66
CA ILE A 40 -12.78 -14.88 8.75
C ILE A 40 -11.56 -14.94 7.85
N TYR A 41 -10.85 -16.06 7.87
CA TYR A 41 -9.70 -16.30 7.00
C TYR A 41 -10.13 -16.32 5.52
N VAL A 42 -11.27 -16.95 5.22
CA VAL A 42 -11.84 -16.95 3.86
C VAL A 42 -12.13 -15.52 3.40
N ASN A 43 -12.79 -14.71 4.24
CA ASN A 43 -13.10 -13.31 3.90
C ASN A 43 -11.82 -12.47 3.69
N GLN A 44 -10.77 -12.68 4.51
CA GLN A 44 -9.47 -12.01 4.31
C GLN A 44 -8.83 -12.38 2.97
N ILE A 45 -8.84 -13.67 2.61
CA ILE A 45 -8.29 -14.15 1.33
C ILE A 45 -9.09 -13.58 0.17
N VAL A 46 -10.43 -13.56 0.26
CA VAL A 46 -11.30 -12.98 -0.78
C VAL A 46 -11.00 -11.50 -0.99
N LEU A 47 -10.92 -10.72 0.10
CA LEU A 47 -10.58 -9.30 0.01
C LEU A 47 -9.17 -9.06 -0.54
N PHE A 48 -8.22 -9.93 -0.19
CA PHE A 48 -6.84 -9.85 -0.69
C PHE A 48 -6.72 -10.15 -2.18
N LEU A 49 -7.46 -11.14 -2.70
CA LEU A 49 -7.42 -11.53 -4.11
C LEU A 49 -8.35 -10.71 -5.00
N MET A 50 -9.16 -9.83 -4.43
CA MET A 50 -10.12 -9.02 -5.17
C MET A 50 -9.47 -8.12 -6.24
N PRO A 51 -8.36 -7.39 -5.98
CA PRO A 51 -7.63 -6.64 -7.01
C PRO A 51 -7.20 -7.51 -8.19
N TRP A 52 -6.69 -8.72 -7.90
CA TRP A 52 -6.27 -9.67 -8.92
C TRP A 52 -7.45 -10.16 -9.77
N ALA A 53 -8.62 -10.43 -9.17
CA ALA A 53 -9.80 -10.87 -9.91
C ALA A 53 -10.34 -9.76 -10.84
N LEU A 54 -10.44 -8.52 -10.34
CA LEU A 54 -10.94 -7.39 -11.12
C LEU A 54 -9.94 -6.93 -12.20
N GLY A 55 -8.67 -6.85 -11.84
CA GLY A 55 -7.57 -6.57 -12.74
C GLY A 55 -7.36 -7.64 -13.81
N GLY A 56 -7.40 -8.91 -13.39
CA GLY A 56 -7.32 -10.07 -14.27
C GLY A 56 -8.45 -10.13 -15.28
N THR A 57 -9.67 -9.71 -14.91
CA THR A 57 -10.79 -9.56 -15.87
C THR A 57 -10.44 -8.56 -16.97
N GLY A 58 -9.85 -7.42 -16.61
CA GLY A 58 -9.34 -6.44 -17.59
C GLY A 58 -8.24 -7.02 -18.48
N THR A 59 -7.25 -7.70 -17.89
CA THR A 59 -6.18 -8.36 -18.64
C THR A 59 -6.69 -9.42 -19.61
N LEU A 60 -7.65 -10.25 -19.20
CA LEU A 60 -8.24 -11.29 -20.04
C LEU A 60 -8.99 -10.69 -21.23
N LEU A 61 -9.81 -9.66 -21.00
CA LEU A 61 -10.54 -8.99 -22.09
C LEU A 61 -9.60 -8.32 -23.10
N TYR A 62 -8.44 -7.82 -22.64
CA TYR A 62 -7.38 -7.34 -23.52
C TYR A 62 -6.73 -8.49 -24.32
N GLN A 63 -6.41 -9.61 -23.68
CA GLN A 63 -5.80 -10.76 -24.37
C GLN A 63 -6.71 -11.43 -25.40
N LEU A 64 -8.03 -11.32 -25.21
CA LEU A 64 -9.04 -11.80 -26.15
C LEU A 64 -9.36 -10.79 -27.26
N ASP A 65 -8.59 -9.69 -27.37
CA ASP A 65 -8.75 -8.60 -28.33
C ASP A 65 -10.13 -7.90 -28.30
N PHE A 66 -10.90 -8.08 -27.22
CA PHE A 66 -12.19 -7.37 -27.03
C PHE A 66 -11.99 -5.90 -26.66
N LEU A 67 -10.93 -5.59 -25.91
CA LEU A 67 -10.63 -4.26 -25.42
C LEU A 67 -9.21 -3.84 -25.78
N ARG A 68 -9.02 -2.54 -26.04
CA ARG A 68 -7.69 -1.94 -26.11
C ARG A 68 -7.06 -1.85 -24.72
N ASP A 69 -5.75 -1.69 -24.67
CA ASP A 69 -4.95 -1.65 -23.44
C ASP A 69 -5.43 -0.58 -22.44
N TYR A 70 -5.65 0.66 -22.90
CA TYR A 70 -6.16 1.75 -22.05
C TYR A 70 -7.60 1.51 -21.58
N SER A 71 -8.43 0.87 -22.41
CA SER A 71 -9.82 0.54 -22.06
C SER A 71 -9.89 -0.58 -21.01
N ALA A 72 -9.02 -1.58 -21.12
CA ALA A 72 -8.89 -2.65 -20.13
C ALA A 72 -8.44 -2.12 -18.77
N ALA A 73 -7.47 -1.20 -18.75
CA ALA A 73 -7.02 -0.50 -17.55
C ALA A 73 -8.12 0.37 -16.92
N ALA A 74 -8.88 1.10 -17.74
CA ALA A 74 -10.00 1.90 -17.27
C ALA A 74 -11.13 1.03 -16.68
N LEU A 75 -11.40 -0.14 -17.28
CA LEU A 75 -12.39 -1.08 -16.79
C LEU A 75 -11.99 -1.66 -15.43
N SER A 76 -10.77 -2.18 -15.30
CA SER A 76 -10.31 -2.76 -14.03
C SER A 76 -10.27 -1.72 -12.92
N GLY A 77 -9.75 -0.53 -13.22
CA GLY A 77 -9.75 0.58 -12.28
C GLY A 77 -11.16 1.01 -11.86
N GLY A 78 -12.09 1.12 -12.82
CA GLY A 78 -13.49 1.46 -12.55
C GLY A 78 -14.20 0.43 -11.67
N LEU A 79 -14.05 -0.86 -11.98
CA LEU A 79 -14.58 -1.95 -11.15
C LEU A 79 -14.02 -1.92 -9.74
N MET A 80 -12.72 -1.61 -9.62
CA MET A 80 -12.05 -1.50 -8.33
C MET A 80 -12.55 -0.30 -7.52
N VAL A 81 -12.75 0.88 -8.13
CA VAL A 81 -13.36 2.05 -7.45
C VAL A 81 -14.73 1.68 -6.90
N ILE A 82 -15.58 1.07 -7.72
CA ILE A 82 -16.95 0.69 -7.32
C ILE A 82 -16.89 -0.26 -6.13
N THR A 83 -16.05 -1.29 -6.22
CA THR A 83 -15.99 -2.32 -5.18
C THR A 83 -15.34 -1.78 -3.90
N ALA A 84 -14.29 -0.98 -3.99
CA ALA A 84 -13.69 -0.28 -2.86
C ALA A 84 -14.70 0.65 -2.19
N ALA A 85 -15.50 1.39 -2.97
CA ALA A 85 -16.55 2.24 -2.43
C ALA A 85 -17.63 1.42 -1.69
N VAL A 86 -18.06 0.28 -2.24
CA VAL A 86 -19.00 -0.63 -1.56
C VAL A 86 -18.41 -1.12 -0.24
N ILE A 87 -17.17 -1.59 -0.23
CA ILE A 87 -16.48 -2.07 0.97
C ILE A 87 -16.40 -0.96 2.03
N GLN A 88 -15.97 0.23 1.63
CA GLN A 88 -15.86 1.37 2.54
C GLN A 88 -17.23 1.82 3.08
N LEU A 89 -18.27 1.86 2.24
CA LEU A 89 -19.64 2.18 2.66
C LEU A 89 -20.18 1.15 3.66
N THR A 90 -19.91 -0.14 3.45
CA THR A 90 -20.29 -1.18 4.42
C THR A 90 -19.57 -1.00 5.77
N SER A 91 -18.30 -0.61 5.76
CA SER A 91 -17.56 -0.29 7.00
C SER A 91 -18.14 0.91 7.74
N VAL A 92 -18.47 2.00 7.03
CA VAL A 92 -19.12 3.19 7.62
C VAL A 92 -20.49 2.82 8.21
N HIS A 93 -21.29 2.02 7.51
CA HIS A 93 -22.59 1.55 8.00
C HIS A 93 -22.46 0.66 9.23
N ALA A 94 -21.49 -0.26 9.24
CA ALA A 94 -21.20 -1.13 10.38
C ALA A 94 -20.74 -0.31 11.60
N LYS A 95 -19.92 0.73 11.40
CA LYS A 95 -19.49 1.65 12.46
C LYS A 95 -20.69 2.31 13.12
N ASN A 96 -21.61 2.87 12.33
CA ASN A 96 -22.81 3.54 12.84
C ASN A 96 -23.73 2.60 13.65
N LYS A 97 -23.85 1.32 13.25
CA LYS A 97 -24.61 0.32 14.01
C LYS A 97 -23.92 -0.13 15.30
N SER A 98 -22.59 -0.25 15.29
CA SER A 98 -21.82 -0.73 16.44
C SER A 98 -21.73 0.27 17.60
N VAL A 99 -21.84 1.58 17.35
CA VAL A 99 -21.85 2.61 18.41
C VAL A 99 -23.01 2.42 19.40
N VAL A 100 -24.09 1.76 18.97
CA VAL A 100 -25.25 1.44 19.82
C VAL A 100 -24.98 0.25 20.77
N VAL A 101 -23.96 -0.57 20.53
CA VAL A 101 -23.74 -1.83 21.27
C VAL A 101 -22.39 -1.79 22.03
N LYS A 102 -22.50 -1.50 23.33
CA LYS A 102 -21.54 -1.74 24.43
C LYS A 102 -20.10 -1.23 24.26
N ARG A 103 -19.87 -0.04 24.83
CA ARG A 103 -18.56 0.37 25.35
C ARG A 103 -18.28 -0.44 26.64
N MET A 104 -17.78 -1.67 26.53
CA MET A 104 -17.19 -2.35 27.69
C MET A 104 -15.81 -1.74 27.94
N THR A 105 -15.65 -1.16 29.12
CA THR A 105 -14.39 -0.58 29.60
C THR A 105 -13.41 -1.71 29.92
N THR A 106 -12.43 -1.96 29.05
CA THR A 106 -11.38 -2.98 29.29
C THR A 106 -10.14 -2.34 29.91
N ARG A 107 -9.59 -2.98 30.94
CA ARG A 107 -8.68 -2.40 31.94
C ARG A 107 -7.18 -2.53 31.62
N ASN A 108 -6.81 -3.03 30.44
CA ASN A 108 -5.41 -3.26 30.07
C ASN A 108 -5.15 -3.10 28.57
N ILE A 109 -4.36 -2.09 28.21
CA ILE A 109 -4.10 -1.65 26.83
C ILE A 109 -3.21 -2.65 26.06
N LEU A 110 -2.45 -3.49 26.76
CA LEU A 110 -1.62 -4.54 26.16
C LEU A 110 -2.33 -5.90 25.98
N ALA A 111 -3.50 -6.06 26.60
CA ALA A 111 -4.32 -7.27 26.48
C ALA A 111 -5.46 -7.13 25.45
N GLU A 112 -5.55 -5.99 24.75
CA GLU A 112 -6.58 -5.68 23.75
C GLU A 112 -6.45 -6.48 22.44
N GLU A 113 -5.35 -7.20 22.20
CA GLU A 113 -5.16 -7.87 20.90
C GLU A 113 -6.05 -9.13 20.69
N ASP A 114 -6.63 -9.77 21.70
CA ASP A 114 -6.90 -11.22 21.55
C ASP A 114 -8.30 -11.82 21.84
N GLU A 115 -9.38 -11.08 22.08
CA GLU A 115 -10.72 -11.73 22.08
C GLU A 115 -11.80 -10.86 21.43
N HIS A 116 -12.17 -11.17 20.19
CA HIS A 116 -13.39 -10.67 19.56
C HIS A 116 -14.39 -11.82 19.48
N GLU A 117 -15.56 -11.66 20.10
CA GLU A 117 -16.67 -12.59 19.93
C GLU A 117 -17.29 -12.38 18.55
N PHE A 118 -17.14 -13.34 17.64
CA PHE A 118 -17.72 -13.25 16.31
C PHE A 118 -19.08 -13.95 16.27
N THR A 119 -20.13 -13.14 16.18
CA THR A 119 -21.52 -13.61 16.21
C THR A 119 -22.02 -14.15 14.87
N SER A 120 -21.50 -13.66 13.72
CA SER A 120 -21.89 -14.09 12.37
C SER A 120 -20.93 -13.56 11.29
N CYS A 121 -20.89 -14.20 10.12
CA CYS A 121 -20.04 -13.85 8.96
C CYS A 121 -20.18 -12.39 8.49
N ALA A 122 -21.37 -11.80 8.64
CA ALA A 122 -21.67 -10.41 8.24
C ALA A 122 -22.06 -9.51 9.43
N SER A 123 -21.73 -9.92 10.66
CA SER A 123 -21.98 -9.09 11.84
C SER A 123 -21.15 -7.80 11.78
N ALA A 124 -21.69 -6.71 12.34
CA ALA A 124 -21.00 -5.41 12.37
C ALA A 124 -19.61 -5.50 13.05
N GLU A 125 -19.45 -6.40 14.01
CA GLU A 125 -18.17 -6.69 14.69
C GLU A 125 -17.16 -7.34 13.74
N THR A 126 -17.62 -8.28 12.90
CA THR A 126 -16.77 -8.96 11.91
C THR A 126 -16.35 -8.00 10.81
N VAL A 127 -17.27 -7.16 10.33
CA VAL A 127 -16.98 -6.12 9.33
C VAL A 127 -16.00 -5.09 9.89
N LYS A 128 -16.17 -4.65 11.14
CA LYS A 128 -15.26 -3.70 11.80
C LYS A 128 -13.87 -4.30 12.03
N PHE A 129 -13.80 -5.58 12.37
CA PHE A 129 -12.53 -6.29 12.54
C PHE A 129 -11.78 -6.45 11.21
N LEU A 130 -12.51 -6.79 10.15
CA LEU A 130 -11.93 -7.01 8.83
C LEU A 130 -11.52 -5.69 8.18
N ILE A 131 -12.40 -4.68 8.21
CA ILE A 131 -12.21 -3.36 7.61
C ILE A 131 -12.38 -2.30 8.71
N PRO A 132 -11.30 -1.98 9.45
CA PRO A 132 -11.30 -0.84 10.35
C PRO A 132 -11.60 0.44 9.56
N GLY A 133 -12.83 0.94 9.67
CA GLY A 133 -13.26 2.11 8.91
C GLY A 133 -12.40 3.34 9.19
N LYS A 134 -12.15 4.13 8.15
CA LYS A 134 -11.32 5.34 8.22
C LYS A 134 -11.94 6.42 9.13
N LYS A 135 -11.10 7.27 9.69
CA LYS A 135 -11.51 8.37 10.59
C LYS A 135 -12.26 9.45 9.84
N TYR A 136 -11.79 9.80 8.64
CA TYR A 136 -12.37 10.87 7.83
C TYR A 136 -13.09 10.32 6.59
N VAL A 137 -14.30 10.83 6.33
CA VAL A 137 -15.09 10.45 5.13
C VAL A 137 -14.35 10.86 3.85
N ALA A 138 -13.66 12.01 3.86
CA ALA A 138 -12.83 12.44 2.74
C ALA A 138 -11.73 11.41 2.41
N ASN A 139 -11.03 10.89 3.43
CA ASN A 139 -10.03 9.83 3.26
C ASN A 139 -10.65 8.56 2.70
N THR A 140 -11.87 8.23 3.12
CA THR A 140 -12.61 7.07 2.62
C THR A 140 -12.82 7.13 1.10
N VAL A 141 -13.29 8.28 0.60
CA VAL A 141 -13.47 8.52 -0.84
C VAL A 141 -12.12 8.52 -1.55
N PHE A 142 -11.13 9.23 -1.00
CA PHE A 142 -9.80 9.35 -1.57
C PHE A 142 -9.11 7.99 -1.72
N HIS A 143 -9.11 7.14 -0.69
CA HIS A 143 -8.54 5.79 -0.76
C HIS A 143 -9.27 4.90 -1.76
N SER A 144 -10.59 5.06 -1.92
CA SER A 144 -11.37 4.29 -2.92
C SER A 144 -10.98 4.66 -4.35
N VAL A 145 -10.84 5.96 -4.62
CA VAL A 145 -10.36 6.45 -5.93
C VAL A 145 -8.91 6.01 -6.17
N LEU A 146 -8.06 6.14 -5.15
CA LEU A 146 -6.65 5.75 -5.25
C LEU A 146 -6.50 4.26 -5.50
N ALA A 147 -7.29 3.40 -4.84
CA ALA A 147 -7.28 1.96 -5.09
C ALA A 147 -7.64 1.64 -6.54
N GLY A 148 -8.64 2.31 -7.11
CA GLY A 148 -8.96 2.15 -8.53
C GLY A 148 -7.87 2.63 -9.48
N LEU A 149 -7.20 3.73 -9.16
CA LEU A 149 -6.05 4.19 -9.92
C LEU A 149 -4.90 3.18 -9.87
N VAL A 150 -4.57 2.65 -8.69
CA VAL A 150 -3.54 1.61 -8.52
C VAL A 150 -3.90 0.36 -9.31
N CYS A 151 -5.15 -0.11 -9.24
CA CYS A 151 -5.58 -1.31 -9.94
C CYS A 151 -5.57 -1.12 -11.45
N GLY A 152 -6.10 -0.01 -11.96
CA GLY A 152 -6.13 0.28 -13.40
C GLY A 152 -4.73 0.45 -13.98
N LEU A 153 -3.89 1.27 -13.34
CA LEU A 153 -2.51 1.47 -13.75
C LEU A 153 -1.66 0.20 -13.58
N GLY A 154 -1.87 -0.55 -12.51
CA GLY A 154 -1.23 -1.85 -12.28
C GLY A 154 -1.61 -2.88 -13.33
N THR A 155 -2.88 -2.91 -13.75
CA THR A 155 -3.35 -3.74 -14.88
C THR A 155 -2.60 -3.36 -16.16
N TRP A 156 -2.46 -2.07 -16.44
CA TRP A 156 -1.76 -1.59 -17.64
C TRP A 156 -0.25 -1.87 -17.60
N TYR A 157 0.35 -1.81 -16.41
CA TYR A 157 1.76 -2.10 -16.15
C TYR A 157 2.08 -3.59 -16.35
N LEU A 158 1.24 -4.49 -15.82
CA LEU A 158 1.46 -5.94 -15.86
C LEU A 158 0.89 -6.64 -17.11
N LEU A 159 0.51 -5.91 -18.17
CA LEU A 159 -0.04 -6.55 -19.38
C LEU A 159 0.96 -7.57 -19.97
N PRO A 160 0.59 -8.86 -20.13
CA PRO A 160 1.52 -9.89 -20.55
C PRO A 160 2.19 -9.65 -21.91
N ASN A 161 1.48 -9.05 -22.88
CA ASN A 161 2.08 -8.69 -24.18
C ASN A 161 3.22 -7.68 -24.03
N ARG A 162 3.10 -6.74 -23.07
CA ARG A 162 4.11 -5.72 -22.80
C ARG A 162 5.33 -6.32 -22.11
N VAL A 163 5.10 -7.11 -21.07
CA VAL A 163 6.17 -7.79 -20.35
C VAL A 163 6.91 -8.79 -21.27
N THR A 164 6.18 -9.49 -22.15
CA THR A 164 6.79 -10.37 -23.16
C THR A 164 7.67 -9.59 -24.13
N SER A 165 7.23 -8.40 -24.56
CA SER A 165 8.05 -7.54 -25.42
C SER A 165 9.31 -7.03 -24.73
N LEU A 166 9.31 -6.86 -23.40
CA LEU A 166 10.46 -6.37 -22.63
C LEU A 166 11.51 -7.45 -22.35
N TYR A 167 11.10 -8.71 -22.15
CA TYR A 167 12.00 -9.79 -21.73
C TYR A 167 12.19 -10.90 -22.77
N GLY A 168 11.37 -10.96 -23.81
CA GLY A 168 11.45 -11.97 -24.88
C GLY A 168 11.19 -13.41 -24.43
N SER A 169 10.85 -13.64 -23.16
CA SER A 169 10.66 -14.97 -22.56
C SER A 169 9.25 -15.11 -21.96
N PRO A 170 8.47 -16.12 -22.40
CA PRO A 170 7.17 -16.42 -21.82
C PRO A 170 7.25 -16.77 -20.32
N GLY A 171 8.31 -17.48 -19.91
CA GLY A 171 8.50 -17.88 -18.52
C GLY A 171 8.76 -16.69 -17.59
N ALA A 172 9.59 -15.75 -18.02
CA ALA A 172 9.84 -14.51 -17.28
C ALA A 172 8.55 -13.67 -17.15
N THR A 173 7.77 -13.61 -18.23
CA THR A 173 6.48 -12.91 -18.26
C THR A 173 5.48 -13.49 -17.26
N ALA A 174 5.33 -14.82 -17.23
CA ALA A 174 4.43 -15.48 -16.30
C ALA A 174 4.83 -15.23 -14.83
N ALA A 175 6.13 -15.32 -14.51
CA ALA A 175 6.63 -15.04 -13.17
C ALA A 175 6.38 -13.57 -12.76
N LEU A 176 6.74 -12.61 -13.62
CA LEU A 176 6.53 -11.18 -13.36
C LEU A 176 5.05 -10.84 -13.22
N PHE A 177 4.18 -11.49 -14.00
CA PHE A 177 2.73 -11.33 -13.90
C PHE A 177 2.21 -11.81 -12.55
N VAL A 178 2.50 -13.07 -12.18
CA VAL A 178 1.98 -13.67 -10.93
C VAL A 178 2.50 -12.91 -9.71
N PHE A 179 3.82 -12.72 -9.61
CA PHE A 179 4.37 -12.03 -8.45
C PHE A 179 4.09 -10.53 -8.45
N GLY A 180 4.00 -9.89 -9.63
CA GLY A 180 3.61 -8.48 -9.73
C GLY A 180 2.18 -8.25 -9.23
N TRP A 181 1.25 -9.16 -9.53
CA TRP A 181 -0.10 -9.09 -8.99
C TRP A 181 -0.14 -9.28 -7.48
N ILE A 182 0.72 -10.15 -6.92
CA ILE A 182 0.88 -10.27 -5.47
C ILE A 182 1.32 -8.92 -4.87
N THR A 183 2.32 -8.25 -5.46
CA THR A 183 2.74 -6.91 -5.03
C THR A 183 1.60 -5.89 -5.08
N LEU A 184 0.81 -5.87 -6.16
CA LEU A 184 -0.35 -4.98 -6.28
C LEU A 184 -1.42 -5.29 -5.22
N CYS A 185 -1.74 -6.56 -5.00
CA CYS A 185 -2.71 -6.97 -3.97
C CYS A 185 -2.27 -6.52 -2.57
N ILE A 186 -0.98 -6.63 -2.25
CA ILE A 186 -0.40 -6.16 -0.99
C ILE A 186 -0.56 -4.64 -0.83
N GLY A 187 -0.29 -3.87 -1.90
CA GLY A 187 -0.44 -2.42 -1.88
C GLY A 187 -1.90 -1.97 -1.75
N GLU A 188 -2.82 -2.59 -2.49
CA GLU A 188 -4.24 -2.25 -2.47
C GLU A 188 -4.95 -2.71 -1.19
N TYR A 189 -4.56 -3.85 -0.63
CA TYR A 189 -5.10 -4.32 0.65
C TYR A 189 -4.83 -3.30 1.77
N SER A 190 -3.65 -2.66 1.77
CA SER A 190 -3.29 -1.59 2.70
C SER A 190 -4.24 -0.38 2.60
N LEU A 191 -4.72 -0.06 1.40
CA LEU A 191 -5.64 1.07 1.17
C LEU A 191 -7.05 0.78 1.67
N ILE A 192 -7.56 -0.42 1.37
CA ILE A 192 -8.98 -0.73 1.52
C ILE A 192 -9.29 -1.36 2.86
N VAL A 193 -8.48 -2.33 3.28
CA VAL A 193 -8.83 -3.24 4.37
C VAL A 193 -8.08 -2.84 5.61
N ASN A 194 -6.78 -3.13 5.67
CA ASN A 194 -5.98 -2.85 6.83
C ASN A 194 -4.53 -2.57 6.43
N THR A 195 -3.92 -1.60 7.09
CA THR A 195 -2.53 -1.24 6.90
C THR A 195 -1.62 -2.26 7.58
N ALA A 196 -0.59 -2.72 6.88
CA ALA A 196 0.47 -3.49 7.50
C ALA A 196 1.22 -2.67 8.55
N THR A 197 1.71 -3.35 9.57
CA THR A 197 2.76 -2.82 10.43
C THR A 197 4.07 -2.80 9.65
N GLU A 198 4.47 -1.60 9.20
CA GLU A 198 5.77 -1.39 8.55
C GLU A 198 6.90 -1.55 9.57
N THR A 199 8.04 -2.06 9.11
CA THR A 199 9.26 -2.20 9.93
C THR A 199 10.01 -0.87 10.07
N ALA A 200 9.93 -0.02 9.04
CA ALA A 200 10.50 1.32 9.04
C ALA A 200 9.38 2.37 9.22
N THR A 201 9.16 2.82 10.45
CA THR A 201 8.17 3.86 10.77
C THR A 201 8.85 5.16 11.19
N PHE A 202 8.57 6.25 10.49
CA PHE A 202 9.11 7.57 10.83
C PHE A 202 8.29 8.27 11.92
N GLN A 203 6.96 8.34 11.75
CA GLN A 203 6.05 8.86 12.76
C GLN A 203 5.22 7.72 13.35
N THR A 204 5.17 7.63 14.68
CA THR A 204 4.38 6.61 15.38
C THR A 204 2.90 6.96 15.49
N GLN A 205 2.56 8.24 15.34
CA GLN A 205 1.18 8.73 15.38
C GLN A 205 0.70 9.12 13.99
N ASP A 206 -0.12 8.25 13.38
CA ASP A 206 -0.73 8.53 12.08
C ASP A 206 -1.97 9.41 12.22
N THR A 207 -1.76 10.73 12.34
CA THR A 207 -2.85 11.70 12.57
C THR A 207 -3.73 11.90 11.32
N TYR A 208 -3.14 11.73 10.13
CA TYR A 208 -3.76 12.03 8.83
C TYR A 208 -4.07 10.79 7.99
N GLU A 209 -3.82 9.58 8.51
CA GLU A 209 -4.00 8.31 7.80
C GLU A 209 -3.10 8.20 6.55
N ILE A 210 -1.83 8.56 6.69
CA ILE A 210 -0.83 8.54 5.61
C ILE A 210 -0.18 7.16 5.49
N THR A 211 -0.09 6.39 6.58
CA THR A 211 0.50 5.05 6.57
C THR A 211 -0.10 4.11 5.50
N PRO A 212 -1.43 4.08 5.24
CA PRO A 212 -2.00 3.28 4.15
C PRO A 212 -1.46 3.60 2.75
N LEU A 213 -0.99 4.83 2.53
CA LEU A 213 -0.51 5.29 1.22
C LEU A 213 0.92 4.88 0.91
N MET A 214 1.71 4.51 1.90
CA MET A 214 3.15 4.31 1.70
C MET A 214 3.46 3.23 0.65
N ARG A 215 2.79 2.07 0.72
CA ARG A 215 2.96 0.98 -0.26
C ARG A 215 2.47 1.35 -1.68
N PRO A 216 1.25 1.89 -1.86
CA PRO A 216 0.79 2.43 -3.13
C PRO A 216 1.72 3.48 -3.76
N LEU A 217 2.34 4.36 -2.96
CA LEU A 217 3.23 5.39 -3.48
C LEU A 217 4.45 4.80 -4.19
N TYR A 218 5.03 3.72 -3.65
CA TYR A 218 6.09 3.03 -4.38
C TYR A 218 5.54 2.46 -5.69
N ILE A 219 4.39 1.79 -5.68
CA ILE A 219 3.77 1.25 -6.91
C ILE A 219 3.60 2.35 -7.97
N PHE A 220 3.09 3.53 -7.60
CA PHE A 220 2.98 4.66 -8.52
C PHE A 220 4.33 5.10 -9.07
N PHE A 221 5.40 5.08 -8.27
CA PHE A 221 6.75 5.37 -8.76
C PHE A 221 7.18 4.40 -9.86
N PHE A 222 7.03 3.08 -9.66
CA PHE A 222 7.35 2.06 -10.70
C PHE A 222 6.54 2.28 -11.96
N VAL A 223 5.24 2.49 -11.83
CA VAL A 223 4.36 2.73 -12.98
C VAL A 223 4.73 4.04 -13.69
N SER A 224 5.09 5.10 -12.97
CA SER A 224 5.46 6.39 -13.57
C SER A 224 6.67 6.28 -14.50
N VAL A 225 7.67 5.46 -14.14
CA VAL A 225 8.85 5.23 -14.98
C VAL A 225 8.48 4.42 -16.22
N ASP A 226 7.61 3.42 -16.09
CA ASP A 226 7.13 2.67 -17.25
C ASP A 226 6.27 3.52 -18.18
N LEU A 227 5.42 4.41 -17.65
CA LEU A 227 4.69 5.39 -18.46
C LEU A 227 5.65 6.36 -19.15
N ALA A 228 6.69 6.86 -18.46
CA ALA A 228 7.71 7.70 -19.07
C ALA A 228 8.42 6.98 -20.23
N HIS A 229 8.77 5.70 -20.05
CA HIS A 229 9.32 4.87 -21.11
C HIS A 229 8.37 4.72 -22.32
N ARG A 230 7.05 4.66 -22.09
CA ARG A 230 6.05 4.55 -23.16
C ARG A 230 5.87 5.83 -23.97
N PHE A 231 5.98 6.99 -23.33
CA PHE A 231 5.66 8.28 -23.95
C PHE A 231 6.89 9.06 -24.44
N ILE A 232 8.08 8.75 -23.91
CA ILE A 232 9.33 9.39 -24.33
C ILE A 232 9.97 8.57 -25.46
N VAL A 233 10.49 9.25 -26.48
CA VAL A 233 11.18 8.62 -27.62
C VAL A 233 12.29 7.68 -27.14
N ASN A 234 12.40 6.49 -27.75
CA ASN A 234 13.30 5.37 -27.44
C ASN A 234 14.69 5.78 -26.90
N ILE A 235 14.80 5.92 -25.58
CA ILE A 235 16.07 6.06 -24.87
C ILE A 235 16.44 4.68 -24.31
N PRO A 236 17.56 4.06 -24.74
CA PRO A 236 17.92 2.70 -24.32
C PRO A 236 18.17 2.61 -22.81
N ALA A 237 18.66 3.68 -22.18
CA ALA A 237 18.84 3.73 -20.73
C ALA A 237 17.50 3.64 -19.97
N LEU A 238 16.43 4.19 -20.54
CA LEU A 238 15.10 4.19 -19.93
C LEU A 238 14.45 2.80 -20.05
N GLU A 239 14.71 2.07 -21.13
CA GLU A 239 14.30 0.67 -21.29
C GLU A 239 14.99 -0.23 -20.26
N GLN A 240 16.31 -0.12 -20.11
CA GLN A 240 17.08 -0.87 -19.10
C GLN A 240 16.59 -0.57 -17.69
N MET A 241 16.36 0.71 -17.38
CA MET A 241 15.80 1.10 -16.09
C MET A 241 14.42 0.48 -15.87
N ASN A 242 13.56 0.48 -16.89
CA ASN A 242 12.24 -0.14 -16.80
C ASN A 242 12.32 -1.66 -16.54
N GLN A 243 13.23 -2.37 -17.20
CA GLN A 243 13.47 -3.80 -16.95
C GLN A 243 13.97 -4.07 -15.52
N ILE A 244 14.91 -3.27 -15.01
CA ILE A 244 15.40 -3.42 -13.63
C ILE A 244 14.26 -3.17 -12.65
N LEU A 245 13.45 -2.13 -12.89
CA LEU A 245 12.34 -1.77 -12.03
C LEU A 245 11.23 -2.82 -12.02
N HIS A 246 10.93 -3.50 -13.14
CA HIS A 246 9.98 -4.61 -13.16
C HIS A 246 10.45 -5.82 -12.32
N ILE A 247 11.75 -6.13 -12.34
CA ILE A 247 12.32 -7.17 -11.46
C ILE A 247 12.22 -6.73 -10.01
N LEU A 248 12.60 -5.49 -9.72
CA LEU A 248 12.55 -4.94 -8.37
C LEU A 248 11.11 -4.85 -7.87
N PHE A 249 10.13 -4.61 -8.75
CA PHE A 249 8.70 -4.56 -8.47
C PHE A 249 8.18 -5.85 -7.81
N VAL A 250 8.62 -6.99 -8.33
CA VAL A 250 8.30 -8.32 -7.76
C VAL A 250 8.95 -8.53 -6.39
N LEU A 251 10.07 -7.87 -6.12
CA LEU A 251 10.79 -7.96 -4.85
C LEU A 251 10.32 -6.95 -3.79
N LEU A 252 9.43 -6.00 -4.13
CA LEU A 252 8.93 -5.00 -3.16
C LEU A 252 8.37 -5.61 -1.86
N PRO A 253 7.57 -6.69 -1.89
CA PRO A 253 7.07 -7.31 -0.67
C PRO A 253 8.18 -7.67 0.32
N PHE A 254 9.31 -8.15 -0.18
CA PHE A 254 10.49 -8.47 0.62
C PHE A 254 11.21 -7.21 1.11
N LEU A 255 11.35 -6.19 0.25
CA LEU A 255 11.97 -4.92 0.62
C LEU A 255 11.17 -4.17 1.70
N TRP A 256 9.84 -4.21 1.63
CA TRP A 256 8.95 -3.71 2.67
C TRP A 256 9.10 -4.51 3.96
N ALA A 257 9.12 -5.85 3.87
CA ALA A 257 9.27 -6.70 5.05
C ALA A 257 10.61 -6.50 5.76
N LEU A 258 11.70 -6.28 5.02
CA LEU A 258 13.02 -6.02 5.58
C LEU A 258 13.20 -4.57 6.06
N GLY A 259 12.31 -3.65 5.69
CA GLY A 259 12.43 -2.23 6.05
C GLY A 259 13.59 -1.53 5.38
N THR A 260 14.07 -2.04 4.24
CA THR A 260 15.18 -1.44 3.50
C THR A 260 14.77 -0.19 2.74
N LEU A 261 13.47 -0.04 2.47
CA LEU A 261 12.92 1.15 1.83
C LEU A 261 12.58 2.21 2.88
N PRO A 262 13.09 3.45 2.75
CA PRO A 262 12.77 4.53 3.66
C PRO A 262 11.31 4.94 3.45
N PRO A 263 10.53 5.15 4.52
CA PRO A 263 9.13 5.49 4.37
C PRO A 263 9.00 6.83 3.60
N PRO A 264 8.04 6.95 2.65
CA PRO A 264 7.97 8.10 1.74
C PRO A 264 7.84 9.47 2.42
N ASP A 265 7.23 9.54 3.60
CA ASP A 265 7.15 10.75 4.41
C ASP A 265 8.53 11.21 4.88
N ALA A 266 9.34 10.30 5.41
CA ALA A 266 10.73 10.60 5.80
C ALA A 266 11.57 11.00 4.59
N LEU A 267 11.44 10.25 3.49
CA LEU A 267 12.17 10.52 2.25
C LEU A 267 11.84 11.91 1.71
N PHE A 268 10.56 12.30 1.72
CA PHE A 268 10.13 13.62 1.27
C PHE A 268 10.71 14.74 2.13
N PHE A 269 10.58 14.65 3.46
CA PHE A 269 11.12 15.69 4.34
C PHE A 269 12.64 15.79 4.26
N TRP A 270 13.33 14.65 4.19
CA TRP A 270 14.76 14.62 3.97
C TRP A 270 15.15 15.29 2.64
N ALA A 271 14.46 14.97 1.54
CA ALA A 271 14.76 15.55 0.23
C ALA A 271 14.53 17.07 0.20
N VAL A 272 13.46 17.56 0.83
CA VAL A 272 13.18 19.01 0.97
C VAL A 272 14.30 19.70 1.74
N GLU A 273 14.83 19.06 2.79
CA GLU A 273 15.97 19.59 3.55
C GLU A 273 17.26 19.60 2.71
N GLN A 274 17.53 18.55 1.93
CA GLN A 274 18.70 18.55 1.02
C GLN A 274 18.62 19.68 -0.02
N VAL A 275 17.43 19.96 -0.56
CA VAL A 275 17.22 21.09 -1.49
C VAL A 275 17.44 22.43 -0.79
N LEU A 276 17.00 22.57 0.47
CA LEU A 276 17.22 23.80 1.24
C LEU A 276 18.72 24.04 1.48
N GLU A 277 19.44 23.04 1.98
CA GLU A 277 20.84 23.16 2.39
C GLU A 277 21.77 23.30 1.18
N PHE A 278 21.69 22.36 0.24
CA PHE A 278 22.63 22.31 -0.88
C PHE A 278 22.15 23.11 -2.10
N GLY A 279 20.84 23.23 -2.29
CA GLY A 279 20.28 23.98 -3.42
C GLY A 279 20.13 25.47 -3.15
N LEU A 280 19.66 25.84 -1.96
CA LEU A 280 19.31 27.22 -1.61
C LEU A 280 20.28 27.85 -0.58
N GLY A 281 21.22 27.08 -0.02
CA GLY A 281 22.18 27.56 0.97
C GLY A 281 21.57 27.86 2.36
N GLY A 282 20.43 27.26 2.68
CA GLY A 282 19.77 27.38 3.97
C GLY A 282 20.42 26.54 5.08
N SER A 283 19.90 26.64 6.30
CA SER A 283 20.35 25.85 7.45
C SER A 283 19.37 24.71 7.79
N PRO A 284 19.82 23.66 8.50
CA PRO A 284 18.96 22.56 8.94
C PRO A 284 17.82 23.04 9.83
N MET A 285 16.64 22.44 9.68
CA MET A 285 15.41 22.90 10.33
C MET A 285 14.85 21.86 11.30
N SER A 286 14.64 22.28 12.56
CA SER A 286 14.19 21.36 13.61
C SER A 286 12.72 20.93 13.52
N THR A 287 11.88 21.63 12.73
CA THR A 287 10.46 21.31 12.58
C THR A 287 9.99 21.37 11.13
N HIS A 288 9.04 20.49 10.78
CA HIS A 288 8.48 20.42 9.42
C HIS A 288 7.86 21.75 8.94
N LEU A 289 7.17 22.47 9.83
CA LEU A 289 6.60 23.78 9.49
C LEU A 289 7.68 24.81 9.17
N ARG A 290 8.77 24.82 9.94
CA ARG A 290 9.90 25.73 9.70
C ARG A 290 10.60 25.39 8.39
N LEU A 291 10.83 24.11 8.13
CA LEU A 291 11.40 23.63 6.86
C LEU A 291 10.61 24.14 5.65
N VAL A 292 9.29 23.94 5.63
CA VAL A 292 8.43 24.40 4.51
C VAL A 292 8.42 25.92 4.40
N SER A 293 8.35 26.64 5.52
CA SER A 293 8.38 28.12 5.51
C SER A 293 9.72 28.68 5.02
N CYS A 294 10.83 28.08 5.41
CA CYS A 294 12.16 28.53 5.02
C CYS A 294 12.40 28.27 3.53
N VAL A 295 12.03 27.08 3.03
CA VAL A 295 12.08 26.75 1.59
C VAL A 295 11.26 27.74 0.77
N THR A 296 10.01 28.02 1.16
CA THR A 296 9.16 28.97 0.42
C THR A 296 9.72 30.39 0.39
N VAL A 297 10.28 30.87 1.50
CA VAL A 297 10.95 32.19 1.57
C VAL A 297 12.20 32.22 0.70
N CYS A 298 13.08 31.22 0.80
CA CYS A 298 14.28 31.12 -0.01
C CYS A 298 13.94 31.06 -1.51
N PHE A 299 12.96 30.22 -1.90
CA PHE A 299 12.54 30.09 -3.30
C PHE A 299 11.99 31.42 -3.85
N SER A 300 11.15 32.11 -3.07
CA SER A 300 10.60 33.43 -3.44
C SER A 300 11.70 34.48 -3.62
N SER A 301 12.75 34.41 -2.79
CA SER A 301 13.88 35.34 -2.85
C SER A 301 14.78 35.07 -4.07
N SER A 302 15.03 33.80 -4.40
CA SER A 302 15.80 33.40 -5.59
C SER A 302 15.09 33.80 -6.89
N LEU A 303 13.76 33.61 -6.97
CA LEU A 303 12.95 34.03 -8.12
C LEU A 303 12.99 35.55 -8.35
N ASN A 304 12.89 36.35 -7.29
CA ASN A 304 12.99 37.79 -7.39
C ASN A 304 14.39 38.27 -7.83
N CYS A 305 15.44 37.52 -7.48
CA CYS A 305 16.81 37.84 -7.88
C CYS A 305 17.13 37.45 -9.33
N SER A 306 16.44 36.44 -9.89
CA SER A 306 16.58 36.07 -11.32
C SER A 306 15.75 36.93 -12.29
N LEU A 307 14.83 37.75 -11.78
CA LEU A 307 13.99 38.66 -12.56
C LEU A 307 14.55 40.09 -12.66
N LEU A 308 15.66 40.37 -11.97
CA LEU A 308 16.44 41.62 -12.03
C LEU A 308 17.68 41.43 -12.90
#